data_AF-A0A6A6E7E8-F1
#
_entry.id   AF-A0A6A6E7E8-F1
#
_cell.length_a   1.000
_cell.length_b   1.000
_cell.length_c   1.000
_cell.angle_alpha   90.00
_cell.angle_beta   90.00
_cell.angle_gamma   90.00
#
_symmetry.space_group_name_H-M   'P 1'
#
loop_
_entity.id
_entity.type
_entity.pdbx_description
1 polymer ?
#
loop_
_entity_poly.entity_id
_entity_poly.type
_entity_poly.pdbx_seq_one_letter_code
_entity_poly.pdbx_strand_id
1 'polypeptide(L)' 'MRILNCDSFQLHEFFETDVPSYAILSHTWGAEEVSFQDIQNGKGESKEGYQKIKYCCEQARKDGIAFA' A
#
# COMPACT_ATOMS: atom_id res chain seq x y z
N MET A 1 -2.17 -4.98 -12.71
CA MET A 1 -1.83 -5.19 -11.29
C MET A 1 -2.53 -4.16 -10.43
N ARG A 2 -2.63 -4.37 -9.11
CA ARG A 2 -3.13 -3.35 -8.17
C ARG A 2 -2.01 -2.86 -7.28
N ILE A 3 -1.85 -1.55 -7.17
CA ILE A 3 -0.78 -0.91 -6.39
C ILE A 3 -1.42 0.14 -5.48
N LEU A 4 -0.91 0.30 -4.26
CA LEU A 4 -1.45 1.26 -3.31
C LEU A 4 -0.93 2.65 -3.66
N ASN A 5 -1.81 3.62 -3.77
CA ASN A 5 -1.41 5.03 -3.84
C ASN A 5 -0.99 5.48 -2.43
N CYS A 6 0.21 6.05 -2.32
CA CYS A 6 0.77 6.42 -1.02
C CYS A 6 -0.02 7.54 -0.35
N ASP A 7 -0.63 8.45 -1.12
CA ASP A 7 -1.37 9.62 -0.65
C ASP A 7 -2.80 9.31 -0.23
N SER A 8 -3.53 8.54 -1.04
CA SER A 8 -4.92 8.19 -0.71
C SER A 8 -5.06 6.89 0.06
N PHE A 9 -4.02 6.06 0.14
CA PHE A 9 -4.08 4.69 0.66
C PHE A 9 -5.16 3.83 -0.04
N GLN A 10 -5.44 4.13 -1.31
CA GLN A 10 -6.37 3.38 -2.15
C GLN A 10 -5.64 2.57 -3.22
N LEU A 11 -6.16 1.38 -3.50
CA LEU A 11 -5.62 0.52 -4.54
C LEU A 11 -6.04 1.03 -5.92
N HIS A 12 -5.06 1.20 -6.80
CA HIS A 12 -5.24 1.57 -8.19
C HIS A 12 -4.90 0.39 -9.08
N GLU A 13 -5.75 0.12 -10.06
CA GLU A 13 -5.52 -0.94 -11.04
C GLU A 13 -4.83 -0.37 -12.27
N PHE A 14 -3.70 -0.97 -12.63
CA PHE A 14 -2.89 -0.63 -13.79
C PHE A 14 -2.88 -1.80 -14.78
N PHE A 15 -3.01 -1.49 -16.06
CA PHE A 15 -2.92 -2.47 -17.15
C PHE A 15 -1.54 -2.39 -17.82
N GLU A 16 -1.06 -3.53 -18.30
CA GLU A 16 0.30 -3.88 -18.74
C GLU A 16 1.31 -2.75 -19.04
N THR A 17 0.97 -1.76 -19.88
CA THR A 17 1.89 -0.71 -20.31
C THR A 17 1.97 0.52 -19.40
N ASP A 18 1.00 0.73 -18.51
CA ASP A 18 0.84 1.98 -17.75
C ASP A 18 1.21 1.83 -16.27
N VAL A 19 2.06 0.86 -15.95
CA VAL A 19 2.50 0.60 -14.58
C VAL A 19 3.54 1.65 -14.17
N PRO A 20 3.26 2.50 -13.15
CA PRO A 20 4.22 3.50 -12.69
C PRO A 20 5.38 2.83 -11.95
N SER A 21 6.44 3.58 -11.64
CA SER A 21 7.40 3.12 -10.62
C SER A 21 6.69 2.96 -9.27
N TYR A 22 6.96 1.86 -8.56
CA TYR A 22 6.37 1.56 -7.26
C TYR A 22 7.40 0.95 -6.31
N ALA A 23 7.21 1.22 -5.01
CA ALA A 23 7.92 0.53 -3.94
C ALA A 23 7.21 -0.80 -3.63
N ILE A 24 7.91 -1.75 -3.01
CA ILE A 24 7.30 -2.99 -2.54
C ILE A 24 7.60 -3.11 -1.06
N LEU A 25 6.54 -3.23 -0.26
CA LEU A 25 6.67 -3.64 1.13
C LEU A 25 7.02 -5.14 1.19
N SER A 26 8.17 -5.47 1.79
CA SER A 26 8.50 -6.87 2.05
C SER A 26 7.49 -7.46 3.04
N HIS A 27 6.79 -8.52 2.60
CA HIS A 27 5.78 -9.16 3.43
C HIS A 27 6.45 -9.96 4.55
N THR A 28 6.24 -9.49 5.77
CA THR A 28 6.59 -10.20 7.00
C THR A 28 5.31 -10.43 7.79
N TRP A 29 5.04 -11.69 8.11
CA TRP A 29 3.86 -12.10 8.87
C TRP A 29 3.81 -11.40 10.22
N GLY A 30 2.63 -10.94 10.63
CA GLY A 30 2.42 -10.31 11.93
C GLY A 30 0.98 -10.39 12.41
N ALA A 31 0.72 -9.86 13.60
CA ALA A 31 -0.64 -9.72 14.11
C ALA A 31 -1.44 -8.71 13.26
N GLU A 32 -2.75 -8.96 13.16
CA GLU A 32 -3.72 -8.06 12.51
C GLU A 32 -3.30 -7.62 11.10
N GLU A 33 -3.09 -8.57 10.19
CA GLU A 33 -2.78 -8.25 8.79
C GLU A 33 -3.92 -7.53 8.08
N VAL A 34 -3.55 -6.57 7.25
CA VAL A 34 -4.47 -5.79 6.42
C VAL A 34 -4.73 -6.57 5.14
N SER A 35 -5.98 -7.01 4.97
CA SER A 35 -6.42 -7.66 3.74
C SER A 35 -6.82 -6.63 2.69
N PHE A 36 -6.95 -7.10 1.45
CA PHE A 36 -7.55 -6.34 0.36
C PHE A 36 -8.92 -5.75 0.72
N GLN A 37 -9.78 -6.53 1.39
CA GLN A 37 -11.12 -6.10 1.79
C GLN A 37 -11.06 -5.01 2.86
N ASP A 38 -10.07 -5.03 3.74
CA ASP A 38 -9.91 -3.99 4.75
C ASP A 38 -9.55 -2.64 4.10
N ILE A 39 -8.71 -2.65 3.07
CA ILE A 39 -8.35 -1.45 2.32
C ILE A 39 -9.58 -0.91 1.56
N GLN A 40 -10.30 -1.79 0.84
CA GLN A 40 -11.49 -1.37 0.08
C GLN A 40 -12.60 -0.80 0.96
N ASN A 41 -12.77 -1.33 2.17
CA ASN A 41 -13.80 -0.88 3.10
C ASN A 41 -13.33 0.25 4.03
N GLY A 42 -12.09 0.73 3.90
CA GLY A 42 -11.50 1.74 4.80
C GLY A 42 -11.33 1.26 6.24
N LYS A 43 -11.28 -0.06 6.47
CA LYS A 43 -11.13 -0.71 7.79
C LYS A 43 -9.69 -1.08 8.13
N GLY A 44 -8.76 -0.88 7.19
CA GLY A 44 -7.34 -1.18 7.41
C GLY A 44 -6.74 -0.40 8.57
N GLU A 45 -7.13 0.87 8.75
CA GLU A 45 -6.52 1.78 9.71
C GLU A 45 -6.58 1.32 11.17
N SER A 46 -7.56 0.50 11.55
CA SER A 46 -7.70 -0.02 12.91
C SER A 46 -6.82 -1.25 13.19
N LYS A 47 -6.14 -1.79 12.18
CA LYS A 47 -5.31 -2.99 12.30
C LYS A 47 -3.85 -2.65 12.56
N GLU A 48 -3.18 -3.43 13.40
CA GLU A 48 -1.76 -3.24 13.71
C GLU A 48 -0.88 -3.33 12.45
N GLY A 49 -1.22 -4.24 11.53
CA GLY A 49 -0.50 -4.40 10.27
C GLY A 49 -0.52 -3.16 9.37
N TYR A 50 -1.43 -2.21 9.57
CA TYR A 50 -1.55 -0.99 8.76
C TYR A 50 -0.38 -0.04 8.96
N GLN A 51 0.28 -0.09 10.11
CA GLN A 51 1.46 0.74 10.37
C GLN A 51 2.60 0.43 9.38
N LYS A 52 2.77 -0.83 8.98
CA LYS A 52 3.75 -1.23 7.96
C LYS A 52 3.46 -0.60 6.59
N ILE A 53 2.17 -0.51 6.24
CA ILE A 53 1.71 0.15 5.01
C ILE A 53 2.03 1.64 5.08
N LYS A 54 1.69 2.33 6.19
CA LYS A 54 2.01 3.75 6.39
C LYS A 54 3.50 4.03 6.22
N TYR A 55 4.38 3.26 6.87
CA TYR A 55 5.82 3.45 6.76
C TYR A 55 6.36 3.20 5.37
N CYS A 56 5.84 2.19 4.66
CA CYS A 56 6.22 1.96 3.27
C CYS A 56 5.85 3.15 2.39
N CYS A 57 4.63 3.67 2.53
CA CYS A 57 4.17 4.85 1.80
C CYS A 57 4.96 6.12 2.17
N GLU A 58 5.35 6.29 3.43
CA GLU A 58 6.22 7.39 3.86
C GLU A 58 7.61 7.28 3.23
N GLN A 59 8.20 6.09 3.21
CA GLN A 59 9.50 5.88 2.60
C GLN A 59 9.45 6.05 1.08
N ALA A 60 8.45 5.47 0.41
CA ALA A 60 8.23 5.64 -1.03
C ALA A 60 8.17 7.13 -1.42
N ARG A 61 7.43 7.95 -0.66
CA ARG A 61 7.39 9.41 -0.88
C ARG A 61 8.75 10.09 -0.73
N LYS A 62 9.55 9.72 0.27
CA LYS A 62 10.91 10.26 0.45
C LYS A 62 11.80 9.93 -0.75
N ASP A 63 11.55 8.77 -1.36
CA ASP A 63 12.25 8.30 -2.55
C ASP A 63 11.66 8.85 -3.87
N GLY A 64 10.63 9.71 -3.79
CA GLY A 64 9.97 10.31 -4.96
C GLY A 64 9.00 9.37 -5.68
N ILE A 65 8.55 8.31 -5.02
CA ILE A 65 7.67 7.27 -5.55
C ILE A 65 6.25 7.45 -4.98
N ALA A 66 5.23 7.50 -5.84
CA ALA A 66 3.84 7.73 -5.45
C ALA A 66 3.06 6.45 -5.09
N PHE A 67 3.61 5.27 -5.41
CA PHE A 67 2.92 3.99 -5.28
C PHE A 67 3.76 2.97 -4.48
N ALA A 68 3.10 2.16 -3.65
CA ALA A 68 3.73 1.15 -2.79
C ALA A 68 2.88 -0.13 -2.64
#